data_AF-A8MJ76-F1
#
_entry.id   AF-A8MJ76-F1
#
_cell.length_a   1.000
_cell.length_b   1.000
_cell.length_c   1.000
_cell.angle_alpha   90.00
_cell.angle_beta   90.00
_cell.angle_gamma   90.00
#
_symmetry.space_group_name_H-M   'P 1'
#
loop_
_entity.id
_entity.type
_entity.pdbx_description
1 polymer ?
#
loop_
_entity_poly.entity_id
_entity_poly.type
_entity_poly.pdbx_seq_one_letter_code
_entity_poly.pdbx_strand_id
1 'polypeptide(L)'
;MKKRLALLLVAGISFSMLVGCTNNAPQTGNQPQGIQEEVKGNLPEGITVEEVEGLTVYTDLKNSPFEDSGLKITLKKGDGGYAKFVKTDLNGAETADYYLFDYENKNFEKYYYVSAMGTAYHYYYDLGNAKVVKVENKEGADVTQSLKDSGRLEGAQATIEKEIEELESYYSTYYKMTIEEAVAQK
;
A
#
# COMPACT_ATOMS: atom_id res chain seq x y z
N MET A 1 35.47 21.36 33.23
CA MET A 1 35.36 21.26 34.70
C MET A 1 33.90 21.09 35.08
N LYS A 2 33.59 20.08 35.93
CA LYS A 2 32.53 19.99 36.96
C LYS A 2 31.08 20.38 36.55
N LYS A 3 30.21 19.40 36.21
CA LYS A 3 29.27 18.62 37.07
C LYS A 3 28.18 19.46 37.77
N ARG A 4 26.88 19.09 37.59
CA ARG A 4 25.88 18.51 38.54
C ARG A 4 24.59 18.21 37.73
N LEU A 5 24.02 17.00 37.61
CA LEU A 5 23.41 16.07 38.56
C LEU A 5 22.26 16.66 39.40
N ALA A 6 21.02 16.25 39.10
CA ALA A 6 19.92 16.17 40.06
C ALA A 6 19.02 14.98 39.70
N LEU A 7 19.23 13.90 40.46
CA LEU A 7 18.37 12.74 40.61
C LEU A 7 17.21 13.17 41.54
N LEU A 8 15.96 12.83 41.23
CA LEU A 8 14.89 12.87 42.21
C LEU A 8 14.16 11.52 42.19
N LEU A 9 14.39 10.81 43.29
CA LEU A 9 13.89 9.49 43.65
C LEU A 9 12.87 9.77 44.76
N VAL A 10 11.61 9.39 44.56
CA VAL A 10 10.63 9.34 45.65
C VAL A 10 9.96 7.98 45.62
N ALA A 11 10.13 7.29 46.74
CA ALA A 11 9.60 5.98 47.05
C ALA A 11 8.37 6.10 47.97
N GLY A 12 7.54 5.06 47.94
CA GLY A 12 6.54 4.71 48.96
C GLY A 12 5.12 5.16 48.63
N ILE A 13 4.04 4.43 48.96
CA ILE A 13 3.86 3.42 50.01
C ILE A 13 2.73 2.46 49.60
N SER A 14 2.94 1.20 49.97
CA SER A 14 2.07 0.02 50.00
C SER A 14 0.65 0.20 50.57
N PHE A 15 -0.30 -0.60 50.07
CA PHE A 15 -1.28 -1.27 50.94
C PHE A 15 -1.64 -2.66 50.40
N SER A 16 -1.32 -3.67 51.20
CA SER A 16 -1.75 -5.04 51.06
C SER A 16 -3.12 -5.20 51.74
N MET A 17 -4.05 -5.92 51.13
CA MET A 17 -5.11 -6.62 51.87
C MET A 17 -5.16 -8.07 51.38
N LEU A 18 -5.05 -8.97 52.35
CA LEU A 18 -5.26 -10.41 52.26
C LEU A 18 -6.77 -10.73 52.39
N VAL A 19 -7.14 -11.92 51.90
CA VAL A 19 -8.00 -12.96 52.51
C VAL A 19 -9.00 -13.53 51.50
N GLY A 20 -8.94 -14.86 51.31
CA GLY A 20 -10.03 -15.65 50.73
C GLY A 20 -9.59 -17.03 50.22
N CYS A 21 -9.75 -18.05 51.05
CA CYS A 21 -9.36 -19.45 50.80
C CYS A 21 -10.28 -20.22 49.82
N THR A 22 -9.65 -21.12 49.05
CA THR A 22 -10.09 -22.46 48.62
C THR A 22 -11.35 -22.64 47.73
N ASN A 23 -11.13 -23.08 46.49
CA ASN A 23 -11.66 -24.35 45.95
C ASN A 23 -11.10 -24.63 44.54
N ASN A 24 -10.80 -25.91 44.29
CA ASN A 24 -10.17 -26.46 43.08
C ASN A 24 -10.90 -26.12 41.77
N ALA A 25 -10.18 -25.56 40.79
CA ALA A 25 -10.39 -25.77 39.35
C ALA A 25 -9.11 -25.38 38.59
N PRO A 26 -8.64 -26.14 37.59
CA PRO A 26 -7.53 -25.69 36.76
C PRO A 26 -8.06 -24.64 35.77
N GLN A 27 -7.74 -23.37 36.00
CA GLN A 27 -7.90 -22.32 35.00
C GLN A 27 -6.66 -22.31 34.10
N THR A 28 -6.85 -22.79 32.87
CA THR A 28 -6.01 -22.45 31.72
C THR A 28 -5.96 -20.93 31.59
N GLY A 29 -4.78 -20.36 31.83
CA GLY A 29 -4.55 -18.93 31.66
C GLY A 29 -4.69 -18.54 30.19
N ASN A 30 -5.76 -17.79 29.89
CA ASN A 30 -5.87 -17.03 28.65
C ASN A 30 -4.87 -15.88 28.69
N GLN A 31 -3.72 -16.08 28.05
CA GLN A 31 -2.90 -15.00 27.53
C GLN A 31 -3.67 -14.35 26.37
N PRO A 32 -3.66 -13.02 26.18
CA PRO A 32 -4.29 -12.41 25.02
C PRO A 32 -3.57 -12.91 23.77
N GLN A 33 -4.20 -13.83 23.04
CA GLN A 33 -3.82 -14.17 21.68
C GLN A 33 -4.16 -12.94 20.84
N GLY A 34 -3.13 -12.17 20.49
CA GLY A 34 -3.23 -11.29 19.33
C GLY A 34 -3.70 -12.15 18.17
N ILE A 35 -4.84 -11.80 17.61
CA ILE A 35 -5.40 -12.47 16.45
C ILE A 35 -4.45 -12.12 15.30
N GLN A 36 -3.44 -12.95 15.07
CA GLN A 36 -2.85 -13.06 13.74
C GLN A 36 -3.87 -13.87 12.94
N GLU A 37 -4.82 -13.19 12.31
CA GLU A 37 -5.55 -13.81 11.22
C GLU A 37 -4.53 -14.05 10.11
N GLU A 38 -4.00 -15.27 10.07
CA GLU A 38 -3.22 -15.76 8.95
C GLU A 38 -4.10 -15.66 7.69
N VAL A 39 -3.90 -14.62 6.88
CA VAL A 39 -4.17 -14.72 5.44
C VAL A 39 -3.06 -15.62 4.85
N LYS A 40 -2.99 -16.88 5.28
CA LYS A 40 -2.20 -17.93 4.60
C LYS A 40 -3.04 -18.54 3.49
N GLY A 41 -3.34 -17.73 2.48
CA GLY A 41 -3.28 -18.26 1.13
C GLY A 41 -1.81 -18.59 0.84
N ASN A 42 -1.53 -19.66 0.10
CA ASN A 42 -0.18 -19.92 -0.42
C ASN A 42 0.17 -18.80 -1.39
N LEU A 43 0.61 -17.65 -0.87
CA LEU A 43 1.17 -16.59 -1.69
C LEU A 43 2.41 -17.14 -2.38
N PRO A 44 2.63 -16.78 -3.65
CA PRO A 44 3.84 -17.11 -4.39
C PRO A 44 5.12 -16.76 -3.64
N GLU A 45 6.19 -17.48 -3.96
CA GLU A 45 7.51 -17.20 -3.41
C GLU A 45 7.94 -15.75 -3.73
N GLY A 46 8.47 -15.05 -2.72
CA GLY A 46 8.93 -13.68 -2.85
C GLY A 46 7.89 -12.63 -2.49
N ILE A 47 6.66 -13.02 -2.19
CA ILE A 47 5.61 -12.13 -1.67
C ILE A 47 5.57 -12.23 -0.14
N THR A 48 5.71 -11.08 0.52
CA THR A 48 5.42 -10.92 1.95
C THR A 48 4.11 -10.16 2.14
N VAL A 49 3.46 -10.38 3.28
CA VAL A 49 2.24 -9.68 3.67
C VAL A 49 2.36 -9.20 5.11
N GLU A 50 1.91 -7.98 5.37
CA GLU A 50 1.78 -7.39 6.70
C GLU A 50 0.50 -6.56 6.81
N GLU A 51 -0.01 -6.40 8.04
CA GLU A 51 -1.14 -5.54 8.35
C GLU A 51 -0.64 -4.31 9.10
N VAL A 52 -0.88 -3.12 8.55
CA VAL A 52 -0.39 -1.84 9.10
C VAL A 52 -1.55 -0.85 9.14
N GLU A 53 -1.94 -0.42 10.34
CA GLU A 53 -2.98 0.61 10.54
C GLU A 53 -4.32 0.30 9.83
N GLY A 54 -4.69 -0.98 9.72
CA GLY A 54 -5.91 -1.43 9.04
C GLY A 54 -5.79 -1.53 7.51
N LEU A 55 -4.55 -1.48 6.99
CA LEU A 55 -4.23 -1.71 5.59
C LEU A 55 -3.46 -3.03 5.45
N THR A 56 -3.83 -3.82 4.43
CA THR A 56 -3.03 -4.97 4.03
C THR A 56 -1.93 -4.51 3.09
N VAL A 57 -0.67 -4.78 3.43
CA VAL A 57 0.50 -4.39 2.63
C VAL A 57 1.20 -5.65 2.13
N TYR A 58 1.32 -5.76 0.81
CA TYR A 58 2.11 -6.80 0.16
C TYR A 58 3.41 -6.23 -0.37
N THR A 59 4.50 -6.99 -0.28
CA THR A 59 5.75 -6.67 -0.97
C THR A 59 6.19 -7.86 -1.80
N ASP A 60 6.35 -7.64 -3.11
CA ASP A 60 6.77 -8.64 -4.08
C ASP A 60 8.03 -8.19 -4.80
N LEU A 61 9.16 -8.85 -4.52
CA LEU A 61 10.46 -8.50 -5.11
C LEU A 61 10.84 -9.41 -6.29
N LYS A 62 9.96 -10.35 -6.69
CA LYS A 62 10.30 -11.39 -7.69
C LYS A 62 9.37 -11.40 -8.89
N ASN A 63 8.09 -11.11 -8.70
CA ASN A 63 7.07 -11.36 -9.72
C ASN A 63 6.43 -10.08 -10.28
N SER A 64 7.02 -8.91 -10.00
CA SER A 64 6.58 -7.63 -10.57
C SER A 64 6.39 -7.73 -12.10
N PRO A 65 5.31 -7.16 -12.67
CA PRO A 65 5.12 -7.09 -14.11
C PRO A 65 6.07 -6.08 -14.78
N PHE A 66 6.80 -5.29 -13.99
CA PHE A 66 7.72 -4.27 -14.49
C PHE A 66 9.17 -4.75 -14.39
N GLU A 67 9.93 -4.53 -15.46
CA GLU A 67 11.36 -4.88 -15.53
C GLU A 67 12.16 -4.23 -14.39
N ASP A 68 13.17 -4.96 -13.89
CA ASP A 68 14.15 -4.51 -12.89
C ASP A 68 13.56 -3.83 -11.64
N SER A 69 12.37 -4.26 -11.22
CA SER A 69 11.66 -3.66 -10.09
C SER A 69 10.87 -4.68 -9.29
N GLY A 70 10.65 -4.39 -8.01
CA GLY A 70 9.63 -5.04 -7.20
C GLY A 70 8.35 -4.19 -7.13
N LEU A 71 7.34 -4.69 -6.44
CA LEU A 71 6.10 -3.98 -6.16
C LEU A 71 5.75 -4.02 -4.67
N LYS A 72 5.38 -2.86 -4.14
CA LYS A 72 4.69 -2.76 -2.86
C LYS A 72 3.24 -2.39 -3.10
N ILE A 73 2.31 -3.19 -2.58
CA ILE A 73 0.87 -3.03 -2.79
C ILE A 73 0.24 -2.71 -1.44
N THR A 74 -0.40 -1.57 -1.32
CA THR A 74 -1.18 -1.19 -0.14
C THR A 74 -2.66 -1.26 -0.49
N LEU A 75 -3.38 -2.12 0.23
CA LEU A 75 -4.79 -2.37 0.04
C LEU A 75 -5.58 -1.81 1.22
N LYS A 76 -6.48 -0.87 0.92
CA LYS A 76 -7.55 -0.47 1.84
C LYS A 76 -8.83 -1.17 1.39
N LYS A 77 -9.41 -1.97 2.28
CA LYS A 77 -10.65 -2.71 2.04
C LYS A 77 -11.88 -1.90 2.53
N GLY A 78 -13.04 -2.16 1.95
CA GLY A 78 -14.33 -1.62 2.37
C GLY A 78 -14.63 -0.22 1.80
N ASP A 79 -15.35 0.59 2.57
CA ASP A 79 -15.82 1.90 2.12
C ASP A 79 -14.65 2.87 1.82
N GLY A 80 -14.64 3.47 0.64
CA GLY A 80 -13.50 4.23 0.12
C GLY A 80 -12.26 3.35 -0.06
N GLY A 81 -12.46 2.10 -0.45
CA GLY A 81 -11.40 1.12 -0.68
C GLY A 81 -10.55 1.48 -1.90
N TYR A 82 -9.26 1.16 -1.84
CA TYR A 82 -8.32 1.44 -2.92
C TYR A 82 -7.16 0.45 -2.89
N ALA A 83 -6.48 0.31 -4.03
CA ALA A 83 -5.22 -0.41 -4.12
C ALA A 83 -4.14 0.51 -4.68
N LYS A 84 -3.07 0.73 -3.91
CA LYS A 84 -1.91 1.51 -4.32
C LYS A 84 -0.72 0.60 -4.58
N PHE A 85 -0.20 0.63 -5.80
CA PHE A 85 1.00 -0.09 -6.22
C PHE A 85 2.14 0.92 -6.32
N VAL A 86 3.21 0.72 -5.58
CA VAL A 86 4.43 1.53 -5.65
C VAL A 86 5.54 0.65 -6.22
N LYS A 87 6.21 1.10 -7.28
CA LYS A 87 7.40 0.40 -7.78
C LYS A 87 8.50 0.51 -6.75
N THR A 88 9.21 -0.58 -6.54
CA THR A 88 10.38 -0.65 -5.65
C THR A 88 11.60 -1.08 -6.45
N ASP A 89 12.80 -0.82 -5.93
CA ASP A 89 13.97 -1.55 -6.40
C ASP A 89 13.90 -3.04 -5.98
N LEU A 90 14.85 -3.85 -6.44
CA LEU A 90 14.90 -5.28 -6.10
C LEU A 90 15.23 -5.56 -4.62
N ASN A 91 15.50 -4.54 -3.81
CA ASN A 91 15.71 -4.63 -2.36
C ASN A 91 14.49 -4.16 -1.56
N GLY A 92 13.42 -3.70 -2.23
CA GLY A 92 12.19 -3.19 -1.62
C GLY A 92 12.22 -1.71 -1.26
N ALA A 93 13.21 -0.94 -1.71
CA ALA A 93 13.20 0.52 -1.54
C ALA A 93 12.20 1.14 -2.53
N GLU A 94 11.24 1.90 -2.01
CA GLU A 94 10.22 2.58 -2.82
C GLU A 94 10.85 3.59 -3.79
N THR A 95 10.33 3.60 -5.01
CA THR A 95 10.59 4.64 -6.01
C THR A 95 9.49 5.70 -5.95
N ALA A 96 9.60 6.74 -6.78
CA ALA A 96 8.53 7.74 -6.91
C ALA A 96 7.32 7.22 -7.71
N ASP A 97 7.48 6.17 -8.51
CA ASP A 97 6.47 5.70 -9.44
C ASP A 97 5.38 4.92 -8.69
N TYR A 98 4.12 5.32 -8.90
CA TYR A 98 2.97 4.62 -8.31
C TYR A 98 1.76 4.58 -9.24
N TYR A 99 0.89 3.63 -8.95
CA TYR A 99 -0.42 3.44 -9.53
C TYR A 99 -1.45 3.34 -8.40
N LEU A 100 -2.59 4.02 -8.52
CA LEU A 100 -3.66 4.01 -7.52
C LEU A 100 -4.98 3.68 -8.19
N PHE A 101 -5.59 2.57 -7.80
CA PHE A 101 -6.91 2.14 -8.24
C PHE A 101 -7.96 2.53 -7.19
N ASP A 102 -8.98 3.26 -7.62
CA ASP A 102 -10.17 3.61 -6.87
C ASP A 102 -11.40 3.32 -7.73
N TYR A 103 -11.93 2.10 -7.61
CA TYR A 103 -13.09 1.65 -8.40
C TYR A 103 -14.38 2.33 -7.97
N GLU A 104 -14.51 2.73 -6.68
CA GLU A 104 -15.69 3.43 -6.17
C GLU A 104 -15.88 4.76 -6.90
N ASN A 105 -14.80 5.52 -7.07
CA ASN A 105 -14.79 6.79 -7.79
C ASN A 105 -14.48 6.65 -9.29
N LYS A 106 -14.30 5.41 -9.78
CA LYS A 106 -13.90 5.10 -11.17
C LYS A 106 -12.64 5.86 -11.60
N ASN A 107 -11.69 6.02 -10.69
CA ASN A 107 -10.48 6.78 -10.90
C ASN A 107 -9.26 5.87 -10.83
N PHE A 108 -8.33 6.10 -11.75
CA PHE A 108 -6.99 5.56 -11.70
C PHE A 108 -6.00 6.71 -11.76
N GLU A 109 -5.01 6.67 -10.89
CA GLU A 109 -3.91 7.63 -10.93
C GLU A 109 -2.59 6.93 -11.20
N LYS A 110 -1.75 7.56 -12.03
CA LYS A 110 -0.36 7.15 -12.24
C LYS A 110 0.54 8.36 -11.98
N TYR A 111 1.53 8.19 -11.11
CA TYR A 111 2.65 9.11 -11.03
C TYR A 111 3.88 8.44 -11.63
N TYR A 112 4.56 9.17 -12.51
CA TYR A 112 5.73 8.67 -13.22
C TYR A 112 6.84 9.71 -13.24
N TYR A 113 8.01 9.33 -12.73
CA TYR A 113 9.20 10.19 -12.66
C TYR A 113 10.26 9.77 -13.68
N VAL A 114 10.59 10.68 -14.60
CA VAL A 114 11.65 10.50 -15.59
C VAL A 114 12.94 11.07 -15.01
N SER A 115 13.72 10.22 -14.34
CA SER A 115 14.97 10.60 -13.67
C SER A 115 15.96 11.32 -14.59
N ALA A 116 16.12 10.84 -15.83
CA ALA A 116 17.03 11.43 -16.82
C ALA A 116 16.69 12.89 -17.18
N MET A 117 15.43 13.31 -17.02
CA MET A 117 14.96 14.66 -17.33
C MET A 117 14.63 15.48 -16.08
N GLY A 118 14.59 14.85 -14.89
CA GLY A 118 14.09 15.49 -13.67
C GLY A 118 12.61 15.89 -13.72
N THR A 119 11.85 15.33 -14.67
CA THR A 119 10.42 15.63 -14.90
C THR A 119 9.53 14.55 -14.31
N ALA A 120 8.32 14.92 -13.92
CA ALA A 120 7.30 13.99 -13.49
C ALA A 120 5.97 14.30 -14.17
N TYR A 121 5.14 13.28 -14.29
CA TYR A 121 3.78 13.40 -14.79
C TYR A 121 2.84 12.65 -13.86
N HIS A 122 1.76 13.31 -13.46
CA HIS A 122 0.66 12.72 -12.71
C HIS A 122 -0.54 12.63 -13.64
N TYR A 123 -0.89 11.41 -14.03
CA TYR A 123 -2.01 11.11 -14.90
C TYR A 123 -3.22 10.74 -14.06
N TYR A 124 -4.37 11.29 -14.44
CA TYR A 124 -5.68 10.93 -13.92
C TYR A 124 -6.47 10.29 -15.05
N TYR A 125 -6.92 9.07 -14.82
CA TYR A 125 -7.59 8.22 -15.79
C TYR A 125 -8.96 7.81 -15.26
N ASP A 126 -9.99 8.01 -16.08
CA ASP A 126 -11.34 7.57 -15.80
C ASP A 126 -11.46 6.08 -16.20
N LEU A 127 -11.57 5.21 -15.21
CA LEU A 127 -11.72 3.76 -15.39
C LEU A 127 -13.03 3.42 -16.12
N GLY A 128 -14.10 4.20 -15.89
CA GLY A 128 -15.41 3.94 -16.48
C GLY A 128 -15.49 4.32 -17.96
N ASN A 129 -14.76 5.34 -18.37
CA ASN A 129 -14.69 5.79 -19.77
C ASN A 129 -13.42 5.35 -20.50
N ALA A 130 -12.55 4.61 -19.82
CA ALA A 130 -11.25 4.17 -20.31
C ALA A 130 -10.43 5.32 -20.93
N LYS A 131 -10.19 6.41 -20.18
CA LYS A 131 -9.56 7.61 -20.74
C LYS A 131 -8.76 8.44 -19.74
N VAL A 132 -7.57 8.88 -20.12
CA VAL A 132 -6.84 9.97 -19.44
C VAL A 132 -7.64 11.26 -19.56
N VAL A 133 -8.11 11.76 -18.42
CA VAL A 133 -8.91 12.99 -18.33
C VAL A 133 -8.05 14.21 -17.98
N LYS A 134 -6.94 14.00 -17.27
CA LYS A 134 -6.04 15.08 -16.84
C LYS A 134 -4.60 14.58 -16.70
N VAL A 135 -3.64 15.45 -16.98
CA VAL A 135 -2.21 15.24 -16.71
C VAL A 135 -1.64 16.49 -16.07
N GLU A 136 -0.99 16.34 -14.92
CA GLU A 136 -0.22 17.39 -14.27
C GLU A 136 1.28 17.13 -14.42
N ASN A 137 2.07 18.20 -14.52
CA ASN A 137 3.52 18.10 -14.42
C ASN A 137 3.97 18.04 -12.95
N LYS A 138 5.29 17.97 -12.72
CA LYS A 138 5.90 17.95 -11.38
C LYS A 138 5.51 19.14 -10.50
N GLU A 139 5.24 20.30 -11.11
CA GLU A 139 4.82 21.52 -10.42
C GLU A 139 3.30 21.58 -10.15
N GLY A 140 2.54 20.55 -10.55
CA GLY A 140 1.09 20.50 -10.40
C GLY A 140 0.32 21.30 -11.46
N ALA A 141 0.99 21.77 -12.52
CA ALA A 141 0.33 22.47 -13.61
C ALA A 141 -0.33 21.47 -14.57
N ASP A 142 -1.59 21.73 -14.95
CA ASP A 142 -2.30 20.93 -15.95
C ASP A 142 -1.66 21.13 -17.34
N VAL A 143 -1.07 20.06 -17.87
CA VAL A 143 -0.40 19.99 -19.17
C VAL A 143 -1.18 19.16 -20.19
N THR A 144 -2.42 18.78 -19.88
CA THR A 144 -3.24 17.87 -20.70
C THR A 144 -3.35 18.35 -22.14
N GLN A 145 -3.69 19.64 -22.35
CA GLN A 145 -3.85 20.16 -23.70
C GLN A 145 -2.52 20.22 -24.46
N SER A 146 -1.42 20.58 -23.80
CA SER A 146 -0.09 20.57 -24.41
C SER A 146 0.34 19.17 -24.86
N LEU A 147 0.01 18.14 -24.08
CA LEU A 147 0.26 16.75 -24.47
C LEU A 147 -0.64 16.28 -25.61
N LYS A 148 -1.89 16.78 -25.70
CA LYS A 148 -2.78 16.54 -26.86
C LYS A 148 -2.20 17.17 -28.12
N ASP A 149 -1.86 18.46 -28.07
CA ASP A 149 -1.37 19.22 -29.22
C ASP A 149 -0.05 18.66 -29.78
N SER A 150 0.75 18.00 -28.93
CA SER A 150 1.99 17.33 -29.32
C SER A 150 1.83 15.85 -29.69
N GLY A 151 0.61 15.30 -29.69
CA GLY A 151 0.34 13.88 -29.96
C GLY A 151 0.83 12.91 -28.88
N ARG A 152 1.43 13.42 -27.79
CA ARG A 152 2.00 12.61 -26.71
C ARG A 152 0.94 11.98 -25.81
N LEU A 153 -0.25 12.58 -25.73
CA LEU A 153 -1.33 12.04 -24.88
C LEU A 153 -1.81 10.67 -25.38
N GLU A 154 -1.86 10.43 -26.69
CA GLU A 154 -2.31 9.15 -27.27
C GLU A 154 -1.35 8.00 -26.90
N GLY A 155 -0.04 8.26 -26.97
CA GLY A 155 0.95 7.29 -26.51
C GLY A 155 0.89 7.04 -25.00
N ALA A 156 0.65 8.09 -24.21
CA ALA A 156 0.48 7.96 -22.76
C ALA A 156 -0.78 7.16 -22.40
N GLN A 157 -1.90 7.41 -23.08
CA GLN A 157 -3.15 6.67 -22.95
C GLN A 157 -2.93 5.17 -23.17
N ALA A 158 -2.38 4.78 -24.32
CA ALA A 158 -2.18 3.37 -24.66
C ALA A 158 -1.21 2.67 -23.69
N THR A 159 -0.20 3.41 -23.19
CA THR A 159 0.72 2.88 -22.17
C THR A 159 0.00 2.64 -20.85
N ILE A 160 -0.84 3.59 -20.41
CA ILE A 160 -1.60 3.48 -19.15
C ILE A 160 -2.59 2.33 -19.21
N GLU A 161 -3.32 2.18 -20.33
CA GLU A 161 -4.24 1.05 -20.53
C GLU A 161 -3.51 -0.30 -20.41
N LYS A 162 -2.34 -0.43 -21.06
CA LYS A 162 -1.51 -1.65 -20.96
C LYS A 162 -1.04 -1.91 -19.53
N GLU A 163 -0.59 -0.89 -18.81
CA GLU A 163 -0.13 -1.05 -17.42
C GLU A 163 -1.28 -1.41 -16.47
N ILE A 164 -2.47 -0.86 -16.68
CA ILE A 164 -3.69 -1.26 -15.96
C ILE A 164 -3.95 -2.75 -16.17
N GLU A 165 -3.95 -3.21 -17.43
CA GLU A 165 -4.14 -4.62 -17.77
C GLU A 165 -3.06 -5.53 -17.15
N GLU A 166 -1.80 -5.11 -17.18
CA GLU A 166 -0.68 -5.84 -16.58
C GLU A 166 -0.83 -5.97 -15.06
N LEU A 167 -1.22 -4.89 -14.37
CA LEU A 167 -1.43 -4.88 -12.92
C LEU A 167 -2.63 -5.73 -12.50
N GLU A 168 -3.75 -5.63 -13.23
CA GLU A 168 -4.93 -6.47 -13.00
C GLU A 168 -4.62 -7.96 -13.23
N SER A 169 -3.91 -8.27 -14.32
CA SER A 169 -3.50 -9.63 -14.64
C SER A 169 -2.53 -10.20 -13.60
N TYR A 170 -1.53 -9.41 -13.22
CA TYR A 170 -0.59 -9.75 -12.14
C TYR A 170 -1.35 -10.04 -10.84
N TYR A 171 -2.26 -9.15 -10.44
CA TYR A 171 -2.97 -9.28 -9.18
C TYR A 171 -3.90 -10.51 -9.20
N SER A 172 -4.68 -10.69 -10.25
CA SER A 172 -5.54 -11.86 -10.44
C SER A 172 -4.74 -13.18 -10.43
N THR A 173 -3.58 -13.20 -11.08
CA THR A 173 -2.73 -14.39 -11.17
C THR A 173 -2.21 -14.82 -9.80
N TYR A 174 -1.74 -13.89 -8.98
CA TYR A 174 -1.04 -14.22 -7.74
C TYR A 174 -1.93 -14.19 -6.49
N TYR A 175 -2.98 -13.38 -6.48
CA TYR A 175 -3.90 -13.22 -5.35
C TYR A 175 -5.26 -13.91 -5.56
N LYS A 176 -5.48 -14.49 -6.75
CA LYS A 176 -6.67 -15.30 -7.10
C LYS A 176 -8.01 -14.55 -7.01
N MET A 177 -7.97 -13.24 -7.19
CA MET A 177 -9.11 -12.32 -7.24
C MET A 177 -8.72 -11.05 -8.00
N THR A 178 -9.67 -10.28 -8.49
CA THR A 178 -9.38 -8.97 -9.10
C THR A 178 -9.00 -7.94 -8.04
N ILE A 179 -8.40 -6.82 -8.46
CA ILE A 179 -8.11 -5.72 -7.54
C ILE A 179 -9.42 -5.14 -6.98
N GLU A 180 -10.44 -4.98 -7.84
CA GLU A 180 -11.78 -4.51 -7.45
C GLU A 180 -12.43 -5.40 -6.38
N GLU A 181 -12.37 -6.72 -6.56
CA GLU A 181 -12.87 -7.69 -5.57
C GLU A 181 -12.10 -7.58 -4.25
N ALA A 182 -10.79 -7.37 -4.31
CA ALA A 182 -9.96 -7.26 -3.11
C ALA A 182 -10.29 -6.02 -2.28
N VAL A 183 -10.47 -4.85 -2.93
CA VAL A 183 -10.82 -3.61 -2.22
C VAL A 183 -12.26 -3.61 -1.72
N ALA A 184 -13.16 -4.36 -2.35
CA ALA A 184 -14.58 -4.43 -1.95
C ALA A 184 -14.84 -5.31 -0.71
N GLN A 185 -13.85 -6.07 -0.24
CA GLN A 185 -13.98 -6.90 0.96
C GLN A 185 -14.24 -6.07 2.22
N LYS A 186 -14.93 -6.62 3.21
CA LYS A 186 -15.24 -5.98 4.49
C LYS A 186 -14.63 -6.74 5.66
#